data_AF-F4BVW3-F1
#
_entry.id   AF-F4BVW3-F1
#
_cell.length_a   1.000
_cell.length_b   1.000
_cell.length_c   1.000
_cell.angle_alpha   90.00
_cell.angle_beta   90.00
_cell.angle_gamma   90.00
#
_symmetry.space_group_name_H-M   'P 1'
#
loop_
_entity.id
_entity.type
_entity.pdbx_description
1 polymer ?
#
loop_
_entity_poly.entity_id
_entity_poly.type
_entity_poly.pdbx_seq_one_letter_code
_entity_poly.pdbx_strand_id
1 'polypeptide(L)'
;MKTMSIRLIAIVLVIVLSITWPALAEGEGANEAMDKAVSAFEKSGGELGVLVVAHGSDEDLWCQQVRQVVANVSLPYPVELGFLEFVPNESIDDAVERLESQGIRDIIAIPLFVSSYSSHIQEIEYVLRLRETLPSGEDLARVNTTANITMTRALDDHSLVAYILADWVSQMSSDPSNETVVILSHGTDEEGDIRSQVCCQNWLAEEVKSYLRYWASPSIKLRDVKYAFIHGNQTLYPDLTVESVMRNASKAGGSSEDGNGGVIVLPLMVAGGSITDSQIPKLLEGYSCRYDRATLASHPNLARWIENRVRCEIGEGMGGVLIIDHGSSDPKRAEAVRELAGQVNQMLSSMPVAVAFAENAAEEETIPGGIARLLDQGARRIIAVTLFTGNTVDHEEARDEVYSAMQSINQTKILITAPLYEGICAEVKGPIDDHLLIADLILDRAREVSIDATNETLILAPWGSSTYFEESELLAKSLVERIKASSEFKDVGFGFMEYQGSPNIREAVEKAQGEAVIVVTVNSMGTKYVDDLIAERLEGLNYTHNGKGFYGYSENLDPHPNIARWIEYKVAEEVRA
;
A
#
# COMPACT_ATOMS: atom_id res chain seq x y z
N MET A 1 2.10 19.31 -40.86
CA MET A 1 0.73 18.80 -41.05
C MET A 1 0.75 17.77 -42.17
N LYS A 2 1.00 16.50 -41.83
CA LYS A 2 0.84 15.37 -42.77
C LYS A 2 -0.64 15.02 -42.79
N THR A 3 -1.22 14.91 -43.98
CA THR A 3 -2.62 14.51 -44.18
C THR A 3 -2.88 13.12 -43.58
N MET A 4 -3.69 13.06 -42.52
CA MET A 4 -4.23 11.80 -42.00
C MET A 4 -5.07 11.11 -43.08
N SER A 5 -4.93 9.78 -43.18
CA SER A 5 -5.74 8.95 -44.07
C SER A 5 -7.21 8.95 -43.61
N ILE A 6 -8.14 9.01 -44.56
CA ILE A 6 -9.60 9.01 -44.32
C ILE A 6 -10.05 7.78 -43.50
N ARG A 7 -9.34 6.65 -43.61
CA ARG A 7 -9.60 5.45 -42.78
C ARG A 7 -9.24 5.64 -41.30
N LEU A 8 -8.16 6.36 -41.02
CA LEU A 8 -7.69 6.65 -39.66
C LEU A 8 -8.65 7.63 -38.97
N ILE A 9 -9.15 8.62 -39.71
CA ILE A 9 -10.19 9.55 -39.23
C ILE A 9 -11.47 8.80 -38.88
N ALA A 10 -11.87 7.83 -39.71
CA ALA A 10 -13.09 7.03 -39.46
C ALA A 10 -12.96 6.11 -38.22
N ILE A 11 -11.81 5.49 -38.00
CA ILE A 11 -11.57 4.61 -36.84
C ILE A 11 -11.50 5.43 -35.54
N VAL A 12 -10.79 6.56 -35.56
CA VAL A 12 -10.76 7.49 -34.43
C VAL A 12 -12.15 8.05 -34.15
N LEU A 13 -12.95 8.38 -35.17
CA LEU A 13 -14.34 8.82 -34.98
C LEU A 13 -15.21 7.73 -34.34
N VAL A 14 -15.06 6.46 -34.72
CA VAL A 14 -15.87 5.36 -34.18
C VAL A 14 -15.52 5.07 -32.72
N ILE A 15 -14.23 5.06 -32.37
CA ILE A 15 -13.76 4.90 -30.99
C ILE A 15 -14.17 6.10 -30.12
N VAL A 16 -14.09 7.32 -30.66
CA VAL A 16 -14.51 8.52 -29.92
C VAL A 16 -16.03 8.56 -29.74
N LEU A 17 -16.82 8.17 -30.74
CA LEU A 17 -18.29 8.14 -30.64
C LEU A 17 -18.81 7.10 -29.65
N SER A 18 -18.09 5.99 -29.42
CA SER A 18 -18.44 5.00 -28.40
C SER A 18 -18.06 5.42 -26.97
N ILE A 19 -17.00 6.21 -26.80
CA ILE A 19 -16.54 6.70 -25.49
C ILE A 19 -17.26 7.98 -25.05
N THR A 20 -17.68 8.84 -26.00
CA THR A 20 -18.23 10.19 -25.70
C THR A 20 -19.75 10.28 -25.69
N TRP A 21 -20.49 9.22 -26.02
CA TRP A 21 -21.96 9.24 -25.99
C TRP A 21 -22.56 9.61 -24.61
N PRO A 22 -21.94 9.24 -23.46
CA PRO A 22 -22.38 9.74 -22.15
C PRO A 22 -21.97 11.20 -21.89
N ALA A 23 -20.82 11.65 -22.41
CA ALA A 23 -20.25 12.97 -22.16
C ALA A 23 -20.85 14.10 -23.02
N LEU A 24 -21.48 13.76 -24.16
CA LEU A 24 -22.17 14.74 -25.01
C LEU A 24 -23.47 15.30 -24.39
N ALA A 25 -23.91 14.75 -23.25
CA ALA A 25 -25.05 15.26 -22.50
C ALA A 25 -24.72 16.44 -21.57
N GLU A 26 -23.44 16.63 -21.21
CA GLU A 26 -23.01 17.69 -20.29
C GLU A 26 -21.83 18.45 -20.91
N GLY A 27 -22.14 19.56 -21.56
CA GLY A 27 -21.17 20.30 -22.35
C GLY A 27 -20.06 20.92 -21.52
N GLU A 28 -18.86 20.32 -21.55
CA GLU A 28 -17.54 20.95 -21.60
C GLU A 28 -16.45 19.85 -21.72
N GLY A 29 -15.39 20.08 -22.52
CA GLY A 29 -14.17 19.24 -22.51
C GLY A 29 -13.94 18.23 -23.65
N ALA A 30 -14.87 18.05 -24.60
CA ALA A 30 -14.74 17.04 -25.66
C ALA A 30 -13.48 17.19 -26.55
N ASN A 31 -13.07 18.43 -26.84
CA ASN A 31 -11.86 18.69 -27.66
C ASN A 31 -10.56 18.40 -26.89
N GLU A 32 -10.55 18.60 -25.57
CA GLU A 32 -9.36 18.38 -24.74
C GLU A 32 -9.15 16.88 -24.44
N ALA A 33 -10.26 16.14 -24.27
CA ALA A 33 -10.26 14.68 -24.21
C ALA A 33 -9.81 14.06 -25.55
N MET A 34 -10.27 14.64 -26.69
CA MET A 34 -9.84 14.25 -28.03
C MET A 34 -8.32 14.46 -28.21
N ASP A 35 -7.80 15.63 -27.86
CA ASP A 35 -6.38 15.95 -28.03
C ASP A 35 -5.50 15.07 -27.12
N LYS A 36 -5.95 14.72 -25.92
CA LYS A 36 -5.27 13.76 -25.03
C LYS A 36 -5.27 12.34 -25.60
N ALA A 37 -6.40 11.85 -26.13
CA ALA A 37 -6.50 10.52 -26.71
C ALA A 37 -5.64 10.38 -27.98
N VAL A 38 -5.67 11.38 -28.86
CA VAL A 38 -4.84 11.42 -30.07
C VAL A 38 -3.35 11.51 -29.70
N SER A 39 -2.99 12.35 -28.72
CA SER A 39 -1.59 12.45 -28.26
C SER A 39 -1.09 11.18 -27.55
N ALA A 40 -1.96 10.44 -26.86
CA ALA A 40 -1.62 9.15 -26.24
C ALA A 40 -1.42 8.06 -27.30
N PHE A 41 -2.31 8.01 -28.30
CA PHE A 41 -2.22 7.08 -29.44
C PHE A 41 -0.97 7.35 -30.30
N GLU A 42 -0.61 8.61 -30.52
CA GLU A 42 0.62 8.97 -31.25
C GLU A 42 1.90 8.70 -30.43
N LYS A 43 1.83 8.71 -29.08
CA LYS A 43 2.95 8.37 -28.20
C LYS A 43 3.18 6.87 -28.05
N SER A 44 2.14 6.04 -28.15
CA SER A 44 2.22 4.58 -28.01
C SER A 44 2.56 3.83 -29.29
N GLY A 45 2.72 4.53 -30.42
CA GLY A 45 2.99 3.92 -31.71
C GLY A 45 1.79 3.25 -32.38
N GLY A 46 0.61 3.22 -31.74
CA GLY A 46 -0.61 2.61 -32.29
C GLY A 46 -0.60 1.09 -32.39
N GLU A 47 0.35 0.41 -31.73
CA GLU A 47 0.59 -1.03 -31.86
C GLU A 47 0.18 -1.84 -30.62
N LEU A 48 -0.13 -1.21 -29.48
CA LEU A 48 -0.41 -1.90 -28.21
C LEU A 48 -1.91 -2.11 -27.93
N GLY A 49 -2.28 -3.33 -27.53
CA GLY A 49 -3.59 -3.68 -27.01
C GLY A 49 -3.52 -4.54 -25.75
N VAL A 50 -4.65 -4.68 -25.06
CA VAL A 50 -4.78 -5.43 -23.81
C VAL A 50 -5.75 -6.58 -24.00
N LEU A 51 -5.31 -7.79 -23.66
CA LEU A 51 -6.12 -8.99 -23.65
C LEU A 51 -6.38 -9.41 -22.20
N VAL A 52 -7.61 -9.25 -21.71
CA VAL A 52 -8.01 -9.82 -20.42
C VAL A 52 -8.41 -11.27 -20.64
N VAL A 53 -7.78 -12.20 -19.93
CA VAL A 53 -8.04 -13.63 -20.04
C VAL A 53 -8.75 -14.14 -18.79
N ALA A 54 -9.94 -14.70 -18.94
CA ALA A 54 -10.69 -15.29 -17.83
C ALA A 54 -10.98 -16.78 -18.09
N HIS A 55 -11.28 -17.55 -17.05
CA HIS A 55 -11.57 -18.98 -17.19
C HIS A 55 -12.75 -19.25 -18.13
N GLY A 56 -13.89 -18.59 -17.90
CA GLY A 56 -15.15 -18.88 -18.59
C GLY A 56 -16.01 -19.85 -17.79
N SER A 57 -17.31 -19.87 -18.09
CA SER A 57 -18.27 -20.75 -17.42
C SER A 57 -19.49 -20.94 -18.31
N ASP A 58 -20.14 -22.11 -18.20
CA ASP A 58 -21.47 -22.34 -18.76
C ASP A 58 -22.57 -21.53 -18.01
N GLU A 59 -22.23 -20.91 -16.88
CA GLU A 59 -23.12 -20.00 -16.14
C GLU A 59 -23.02 -18.56 -16.70
N ASP A 60 -24.02 -18.14 -17.49
CA ASP A 60 -24.06 -16.80 -18.12
C ASP A 60 -23.83 -15.63 -17.14
N LEU A 61 -24.36 -15.74 -15.91
CA LEU A 61 -24.22 -14.71 -14.88
C LEU A 61 -22.76 -14.54 -14.42
N TRP A 62 -21.99 -15.62 -14.38
CA TRP A 62 -20.56 -15.57 -14.06
C TRP A 62 -19.83 -14.78 -15.14
N CYS A 63 -20.06 -15.11 -16.41
CA CYS A 63 -19.47 -14.44 -17.56
C CYS A 63 -19.88 -12.97 -17.65
N GLN A 64 -21.14 -12.63 -17.32
CA GLN A 64 -21.62 -11.24 -17.31
C GLN A 64 -20.90 -10.37 -16.28
N GLN A 65 -20.63 -10.89 -15.08
CA GLN A 65 -19.87 -10.15 -14.06
C GLN A 65 -18.45 -9.84 -14.55
N VAL A 66 -17.78 -10.81 -15.18
CA VAL A 66 -16.44 -10.60 -15.76
C VAL A 66 -16.48 -9.56 -16.89
N ARG A 67 -17.47 -9.64 -17.80
CA ARG A 67 -17.65 -8.63 -18.87
C ARG A 67 -17.83 -7.23 -18.29
N GLN A 68 -18.59 -7.09 -17.19
CA GLN A 68 -18.82 -5.80 -16.55
C GLN A 68 -17.54 -5.19 -15.95
N VAL A 69 -16.66 -6.03 -15.40
CA VAL A 69 -15.33 -5.58 -14.91
C VAL A 69 -14.51 -5.03 -16.07
N VAL A 70 -14.40 -5.78 -17.18
CA VAL A 70 -13.62 -5.36 -18.35
C VAL A 70 -14.20 -4.10 -18.99
N ALA A 71 -15.52 -3.96 -19.06
CA ALA A 71 -16.18 -2.76 -19.55
C ALA A 71 -15.88 -1.50 -18.72
N ASN A 72 -15.51 -1.66 -17.45
CA ASN A 72 -15.15 -0.57 -16.55
C ASN A 72 -13.64 -0.25 -16.57
N VAL A 73 -12.83 -0.98 -17.33
CA VAL A 73 -11.39 -0.69 -17.48
C VAL A 73 -11.21 0.56 -18.34
N SER A 74 -10.52 1.55 -17.78
CA SER A 74 -10.25 2.83 -18.44
C SER A 74 -8.78 2.95 -18.82
N LEU A 75 -8.45 2.47 -20.02
CA LEU A 75 -7.11 2.56 -20.61
C LEU A 75 -7.14 3.28 -21.96
N PRO A 76 -6.04 3.95 -22.38
CA PRO A 76 -5.93 4.55 -23.71
C PRO A 76 -5.64 3.51 -24.81
N TYR A 77 -5.81 2.22 -24.53
CA TYR A 77 -5.51 1.08 -25.38
C TYR A 77 -6.79 0.26 -25.65
N PRO A 78 -6.95 -0.37 -26.83
CA PRO A 78 -8.03 -1.34 -27.03
C PRO A 78 -7.92 -2.48 -26.01
N VAL A 79 -9.04 -2.80 -25.35
CA VAL A 79 -9.14 -3.88 -24.37
C VAL A 79 -10.15 -4.91 -24.87
N GLU A 80 -9.73 -6.16 -24.99
CA GLU A 80 -10.58 -7.28 -25.38
C GLU A 80 -10.59 -8.36 -24.28
N LEU A 81 -11.74 -9.00 -24.09
CA LEU A 81 -11.91 -10.13 -23.18
C LEU A 81 -11.91 -11.44 -23.99
N GLY A 82 -11.10 -12.40 -23.57
CA GLY A 82 -11.11 -13.78 -24.04
C GLY A 82 -11.30 -14.77 -22.90
N PHE A 83 -12.18 -15.75 -23.11
CA PHE A 83 -12.39 -16.86 -22.19
C PHE A 83 -11.58 -18.08 -22.62
N LEU A 84 -10.99 -18.78 -21.64
CA LEU A 84 -10.24 -20.01 -21.88
C LEU A 84 -11.18 -21.13 -22.37
N GLU A 85 -12.34 -21.29 -21.72
CA GLU A 85 -13.29 -22.37 -22.01
C GLU A 85 -14.76 -21.89 -21.92
N PHE A 86 -15.69 -22.77 -22.31
CA PHE A 86 -17.15 -22.68 -22.10
C PHE A 86 -17.93 -21.54 -22.78
N VAL A 87 -17.27 -20.51 -23.32
CA VAL A 87 -17.96 -19.33 -23.88
C VAL A 87 -17.77 -19.23 -25.40
N PRO A 88 -18.77 -19.62 -26.23
CA PRO A 88 -18.65 -19.61 -27.68
C PRO A 88 -18.51 -18.19 -28.26
N ASN A 89 -17.61 -18.02 -29.24
CA ASN A 89 -17.31 -16.76 -29.96
C ASN A 89 -16.68 -15.65 -29.10
N GLU A 90 -16.31 -15.95 -27.86
CA GLU A 90 -15.58 -15.06 -26.96
C GLU A 90 -14.32 -15.75 -26.42
N SER A 91 -13.75 -16.68 -27.19
CA SER A 91 -12.52 -17.37 -26.82
C SER A 91 -11.30 -16.44 -26.81
N ILE A 92 -10.20 -16.92 -26.24
CA ILE A 92 -8.89 -16.24 -26.34
C ILE A 92 -8.51 -15.97 -27.80
N ASP A 93 -8.75 -16.92 -28.72
CA ASP A 93 -8.44 -16.74 -30.16
C ASP A 93 -9.32 -15.65 -30.79
N ASP A 94 -10.63 -15.65 -30.51
CA ASP A 94 -11.54 -14.61 -31.01
C ASP A 94 -11.13 -13.21 -30.53
N ALA A 95 -10.68 -13.09 -29.27
CA ALA A 95 -10.23 -11.82 -28.71
C ALA A 95 -8.92 -11.33 -29.34
N VAL A 96 -7.96 -12.23 -29.59
CA VAL A 96 -6.72 -11.91 -30.31
C VAL A 96 -7.02 -11.50 -31.75
N GLU A 97 -7.93 -12.19 -32.46
CA GLU A 97 -8.33 -11.81 -33.81
C GLU A 97 -8.96 -10.40 -33.83
N ARG A 98 -9.80 -10.07 -32.84
CA ARG A 98 -10.38 -8.72 -32.71
C ARG A 98 -9.30 -7.66 -32.50
N LEU A 99 -8.30 -7.90 -31.65
CA LEU A 99 -7.17 -6.98 -31.47
C LEU A 99 -6.37 -6.81 -32.77
N GLU A 100 -5.98 -7.91 -33.44
CA GLU A 100 -5.22 -7.84 -34.70
C GLU A 100 -6.01 -7.16 -35.82
N SER A 101 -7.34 -7.33 -35.87
CA SER A 101 -8.21 -6.64 -36.85
C SER A 101 -8.23 -5.12 -36.67
N GLN A 102 -7.90 -4.64 -35.47
CA GLN A 102 -7.74 -3.22 -35.13
C GLN A 102 -6.32 -2.70 -35.44
N GLY A 103 -5.42 -3.56 -35.92
CA GLY A 103 -4.05 -3.22 -36.26
C GLY A 103 -3.04 -3.38 -35.10
N ILE A 104 -3.46 -3.96 -33.98
CA ILE A 104 -2.61 -4.22 -32.82
C ILE A 104 -1.55 -5.27 -33.14
N ARG A 105 -0.33 -5.06 -32.66
CA ARG A 105 0.86 -5.88 -32.91
C ARG A 105 1.61 -6.28 -31.64
N ASP A 106 1.42 -5.57 -30.55
CA ASP A 106 1.89 -5.93 -29.23
C ASP A 106 0.68 -6.08 -28.31
N ILE A 107 0.58 -7.19 -27.59
CA ILE A 107 -0.55 -7.51 -26.72
C ILE A 107 -0.02 -7.79 -25.32
N ILE A 108 -0.56 -7.09 -24.33
CA ILE A 108 -0.39 -7.44 -22.92
C ILE A 108 -1.56 -8.31 -22.49
N ALA A 109 -1.30 -9.57 -22.20
CA ALA A 109 -2.27 -10.52 -21.68
C ALA A 109 -2.33 -10.44 -20.15
N ILE A 110 -3.51 -10.16 -19.60
CA ILE A 110 -3.79 -10.06 -18.16
C ILE A 110 -4.65 -11.25 -17.73
N PRO A 111 -4.09 -12.27 -17.05
CA PRO A 111 -4.88 -13.38 -16.53
C PRO A 111 -5.70 -12.94 -15.32
N LEU A 112 -7.02 -12.84 -15.50
CA LEU A 112 -7.98 -12.54 -14.44
C LEU A 112 -8.30 -13.80 -13.63
N PHE A 113 -7.32 -14.27 -12.87
CA PHE A 113 -7.37 -15.46 -12.01
C PHE A 113 -6.89 -15.12 -10.60
N VAL A 114 -7.44 -15.77 -9.57
CA VAL A 114 -7.03 -15.53 -8.18
C VAL A 114 -5.54 -15.83 -7.96
N SER A 115 -4.98 -16.82 -8.66
CA SER A 115 -3.57 -17.18 -8.50
C SER A 115 -2.90 -17.55 -9.83
N SER A 116 -1.64 -17.12 -9.98
CA SER A 116 -0.71 -17.52 -11.02
C SER A 116 -0.29 -19.00 -10.90
N TYR A 117 -0.53 -19.63 -9.75
CA TYR A 117 -0.22 -21.03 -9.46
C TYR A 117 -1.44 -21.93 -9.66
N SER A 118 -2.18 -21.69 -10.75
CA SER A 118 -3.31 -22.52 -11.19
C SER A 118 -2.89 -23.30 -12.44
N SER A 119 -3.39 -24.54 -12.59
CA SER A 119 -3.18 -25.34 -13.80
C SER A 119 -3.57 -24.60 -15.08
N HIS A 120 -4.62 -23.77 -15.02
CA HIS A 120 -5.10 -22.99 -16.16
C HIS A 120 -4.12 -21.93 -16.65
N ILE A 121 -3.23 -21.44 -15.79
CA ILE A 121 -2.22 -20.45 -16.22
C ILE A 121 -1.28 -21.08 -17.24
N GLN A 122 -0.89 -22.33 -17.01
CA GLN A 122 -0.07 -23.09 -17.93
C GLN A 122 -0.81 -23.39 -19.25
N GLU A 123 -2.13 -23.61 -19.21
CA GLU A 123 -2.94 -23.78 -20.42
C GLU A 123 -3.02 -22.48 -21.23
N ILE A 124 -3.20 -21.34 -20.56
CA ILE A 124 -3.22 -20.00 -21.19
C ILE A 124 -1.88 -19.70 -21.85
N GLU A 125 -0.76 -19.95 -21.16
CA GLU A 125 0.58 -19.83 -21.75
C GLU A 125 0.71 -20.67 -23.03
N TYR A 126 0.14 -21.87 -23.05
CA TYR A 126 0.17 -22.73 -24.23
C TYR A 126 -0.66 -22.13 -25.37
N VAL A 127 -1.91 -21.74 -25.08
CA VAL A 127 -2.83 -21.11 -26.04
C VAL A 127 -2.20 -19.86 -26.66
N LEU A 128 -1.56 -19.02 -25.85
CA LEU A 128 -0.88 -17.79 -26.24
C LEU A 128 0.51 -17.97 -26.85
N ARG A 129 0.99 -19.21 -27.03
CA ARG A 129 2.33 -19.56 -27.57
C ARG A 129 3.52 -19.11 -26.70
N LEU A 130 3.30 -18.88 -25.41
CA LEU A 130 4.36 -18.54 -24.45
C LEU A 130 5.07 -19.77 -23.89
N ARG A 131 4.55 -20.97 -24.18
CA ARG A 131 5.20 -22.26 -23.91
C ARG A 131 4.98 -23.25 -25.05
N GLU A 132 5.88 -24.24 -25.13
CA GLU A 132 5.88 -25.22 -26.22
C GLU A 132 5.08 -26.50 -25.94
N THR A 133 4.85 -26.86 -24.68
CA THR A 133 4.19 -28.13 -24.33
C THR A 133 2.90 -27.88 -23.59
N LEU A 134 1.84 -28.57 -24.01
CA LEU A 134 0.57 -28.59 -23.28
C LEU A 134 0.82 -29.30 -21.94
N PRO A 135 0.52 -28.67 -20.79
CA PRO A 135 0.81 -29.22 -19.47
C PRO A 135 0.06 -30.54 -19.20
N SER A 136 -1.25 -30.56 -19.47
CA SER A 136 -2.13 -31.73 -19.37
C SER A 136 -3.53 -31.32 -19.87
N GLY A 137 -4.36 -32.25 -20.34
CA GLY A 137 -5.77 -31.97 -20.65
C GLY A 137 -6.17 -32.17 -22.11
N GLU A 138 -7.33 -31.62 -22.47
CA GLU A 138 -7.94 -31.70 -23.79
C GLU A 138 -7.12 -30.97 -24.88
N ASP A 139 -7.48 -31.21 -26.14
CA ASP A 139 -6.80 -30.67 -27.32
C ASP A 139 -7.08 -29.15 -27.45
N LEU A 140 -6.38 -28.34 -26.65
CA LEU A 140 -6.44 -26.89 -26.72
C LEU A 140 -5.71 -26.39 -27.99
N ALA A 141 -6.38 -25.54 -28.77
CA ALA A 141 -5.77 -24.91 -29.94
C ALA A 141 -4.94 -23.69 -29.53
N ARG A 142 -3.77 -23.51 -30.16
CA ARG A 142 -3.00 -22.27 -30.04
C ARG A 142 -3.60 -21.19 -30.94
N VAL A 143 -3.56 -19.95 -30.47
CA VAL A 143 -3.99 -18.80 -31.28
C VAL A 143 -3.17 -18.70 -32.56
N ASN A 144 -3.79 -18.30 -33.67
CA ASN A 144 -3.07 -18.07 -34.91
C ASN A 144 -2.75 -16.58 -35.08
N THR A 145 -1.67 -16.12 -34.47
CA THR A 145 -1.35 -14.69 -34.37
C THR A 145 0.03 -14.33 -34.90
N THR A 146 0.17 -13.07 -35.33
CA THR A 146 1.45 -12.42 -35.64
C THR A 146 1.84 -11.34 -34.63
N ALA A 147 0.99 -11.08 -33.63
CA ALA A 147 1.29 -10.15 -32.56
C ALA A 147 2.32 -10.72 -31.58
N ASN A 148 3.15 -9.86 -31.01
CA ASN A 148 3.97 -10.20 -29.86
C ASN A 148 3.08 -10.17 -28.63
N ILE A 149 3.07 -11.26 -27.86
CA ILE A 149 2.26 -11.36 -26.64
C ILE A 149 3.19 -11.45 -25.44
N THR A 150 2.97 -10.58 -24.46
CA THR A 150 3.56 -10.68 -23.12
C THR A 150 2.42 -10.92 -22.13
N MET A 151 2.59 -11.88 -21.23
CA MET A 151 1.57 -12.18 -20.21
C MET A 151 2.06 -11.73 -18.83
N THR A 152 1.19 -11.04 -18.09
CA THR A 152 1.45 -10.67 -16.70
C THR A 152 1.12 -11.83 -15.77
N ARG A 153 1.43 -11.65 -14.48
CA ARG A 153 0.89 -12.51 -13.42
C ARG A 153 -0.60 -12.27 -13.21
N ALA A 154 -1.24 -13.21 -12.52
CA ALA A 154 -2.61 -13.11 -12.07
C ALA A 154 -2.72 -12.28 -10.78
N LEU A 155 -3.87 -12.31 -10.09
CA LEU A 155 -4.12 -11.47 -8.91
C LEU A 155 -3.17 -11.76 -7.74
N ASP A 156 -2.92 -13.03 -7.44
CA ASP A 156 -2.04 -13.50 -6.36
C ASP A 156 -2.29 -12.76 -5.03
N ASP A 157 -1.23 -12.26 -4.42
CA ASP A 157 -1.16 -11.48 -3.19
C ASP A 157 -1.11 -9.97 -3.45
N HIS A 158 -1.67 -9.47 -4.54
CA HIS A 158 -1.64 -8.05 -4.85
C HIS A 158 -2.39 -7.19 -3.81
N SER A 159 -1.82 -6.05 -3.37
CA SER A 159 -2.42 -5.21 -2.30
C SER A 159 -3.88 -4.77 -2.57
N LEU A 160 -4.26 -4.51 -3.83
CA LEU A 160 -5.67 -4.21 -4.16
C LEU A 160 -6.64 -5.36 -3.83
N VAL A 161 -6.20 -6.62 -3.84
CA VAL A 161 -7.02 -7.75 -3.39
C VAL A 161 -7.27 -7.65 -1.89
N ALA A 162 -6.21 -7.36 -1.12
CA ALA A 162 -6.34 -7.14 0.32
C ALA A 162 -7.24 -5.94 0.63
N TYR A 163 -7.16 -4.85 -0.15
CA TYR A 163 -8.07 -3.72 -0.04
C TYR A 163 -9.53 -4.15 -0.22
N ILE A 164 -9.83 -4.90 -1.29
CA ILE A 164 -11.20 -5.35 -1.60
C ILE A 164 -11.75 -6.20 -0.45
N LEU A 165 -10.96 -7.15 0.03
CA LEU A 165 -11.34 -8.00 1.17
C LEU A 165 -11.58 -7.16 2.43
N ALA A 166 -10.68 -6.22 2.73
CA ALA A 166 -10.82 -5.34 3.89
C ALA A 166 -12.03 -4.41 3.80
N ASP A 167 -12.34 -3.88 2.61
CA ASP A 167 -13.54 -3.06 2.39
C ASP A 167 -14.81 -3.85 2.76
N TRP A 168 -14.94 -5.09 2.28
CA TRP A 168 -16.07 -5.94 2.65
C TRP A 168 -16.10 -6.27 4.14
N VAL A 169 -14.95 -6.59 4.76
CA VAL A 169 -14.91 -6.80 6.21
C VAL A 169 -15.39 -5.56 6.96
N SER A 170 -14.99 -4.36 6.52
CA SER A 170 -15.39 -3.11 7.18
C SER A 170 -16.91 -2.88 7.17
N GLN A 171 -17.59 -3.37 6.13
CA GLN A 171 -19.04 -3.29 5.99
C GLN A 171 -19.78 -4.37 6.80
N MET A 172 -19.12 -5.50 7.07
CA MET A 172 -19.71 -6.66 7.77
C MET A 172 -19.36 -6.75 9.27
N SER A 173 -18.31 -6.06 9.71
CA SER A 173 -17.79 -6.12 11.06
C SER A 173 -18.68 -5.31 12.02
N SER A 174 -18.93 -5.88 13.20
CA SER A 174 -19.80 -5.26 14.22
C SER A 174 -19.17 -5.26 15.61
N ASP A 175 -18.36 -6.29 15.91
CA ASP A 175 -17.54 -6.39 17.11
C ASP A 175 -16.13 -6.87 16.71
N PRO A 176 -15.32 -5.99 16.10
CA PRO A 176 -14.05 -6.37 15.49
C PRO A 176 -13.13 -7.17 16.41
N SER A 177 -13.03 -6.77 17.69
CA SER A 177 -12.10 -7.38 18.65
C SER A 177 -12.38 -8.85 18.97
N ASN A 178 -13.59 -9.34 18.67
CA ASN A 178 -13.98 -10.74 18.86
C ASN A 178 -14.11 -11.52 17.54
N GLU A 179 -14.03 -10.83 16.40
CA GLU A 179 -14.27 -11.38 15.07
C GLU A 179 -12.99 -11.90 14.41
N THR A 180 -13.05 -13.13 13.89
CA THR A 180 -12.05 -13.66 12.95
C THR A 180 -12.61 -13.72 11.54
N VAL A 181 -11.86 -13.19 10.60
CA VAL A 181 -12.15 -13.33 9.17
C VAL A 181 -11.53 -14.62 8.66
N VAL A 182 -12.26 -15.36 7.83
CA VAL A 182 -11.77 -16.55 7.12
C VAL A 182 -11.95 -16.33 5.62
N ILE A 183 -10.83 -16.19 4.91
CA ILE A 183 -10.77 -16.06 3.45
C ILE A 183 -10.79 -17.47 2.85
N LEU A 184 -11.76 -17.77 1.98
CA LEU A 184 -11.87 -19.06 1.31
C LEU A 184 -11.40 -18.95 -0.14
N SER A 185 -10.31 -19.65 -0.45
CA SER A 185 -9.73 -19.73 -1.78
C SER A 185 -9.94 -21.12 -2.39
N HIS A 186 -9.94 -21.22 -3.72
CA HIS A 186 -10.18 -22.51 -4.39
C HIS A 186 -9.12 -23.56 -4.01
N GLY A 187 -7.84 -23.23 -4.16
CA GLY A 187 -6.71 -24.11 -3.85
C GLY A 187 -6.40 -25.18 -4.91
N THR A 188 -5.36 -25.98 -4.66
CA THR A 188 -4.84 -27.03 -5.55
C THR A 188 -4.19 -28.18 -4.77
N ASP A 189 -4.22 -29.39 -5.31
CA ASP A 189 -3.57 -30.58 -4.74
C ASP A 189 -2.08 -30.71 -5.13
N GLU A 190 -1.64 -29.96 -6.16
CA GLU A 190 -0.26 -29.96 -6.66
C GLU A 190 0.70 -29.35 -5.64
N GLU A 191 1.69 -30.14 -5.20
CA GLU A 191 2.57 -29.78 -4.06
C GLU A 191 3.37 -28.48 -4.27
N GLY A 192 3.82 -28.23 -5.51
CA GLY A 192 4.57 -27.02 -5.84
C GLY A 192 3.68 -25.77 -5.79
N ASP A 193 2.52 -25.84 -6.43
CA ASP A 193 1.60 -24.72 -6.56
C ASP A 193 0.94 -24.37 -5.22
N ILE A 194 0.53 -25.37 -4.43
CA ILE A 194 -0.12 -25.12 -3.13
C ILE A 194 0.83 -24.41 -2.16
N ARG A 195 2.14 -24.68 -2.20
CA ARG A 195 3.13 -23.97 -1.38
C ARG A 195 3.14 -22.48 -1.69
N SER A 196 3.14 -22.13 -2.98
CA SER A 196 3.11 -20.73 -3.41
C SER A 196 1.77 -20.06 -3.08
N GLN A 197 0.64 -20.76 -3.25
CA GLN A 197 -0.66 -20.25 -2.85
C GLN A 197 -0.75 -20.01 -1.34
N VAL A 198 -0.20 -20.90 -0.50
CA VAL A 198 -0.11 -20.70 0.96
C VAL A 198 0.67 -19.43 1.29
N CYS A 199 1.82 -19.19 0.64
CA CYS A 199 2.58 -17.95 0.84
C CYS A 199 1.75 -16.71 0.48
N CYS A 200 1.12 -16.70 -0.69
CA CYS A 200 0.28 -15.57 -1.13
C CYS A 200 -0.92 -15.33 -0.18
N GLN A 201 -1.62 -16.39 0.24
CA GLN A 201 -2.78 -16.26 1.14
C GLN A 201 -2.39 -15.83 2.55
N ASN A 202 -1.22 -16.27 3.04
CA ASN A 202 -0.69 -15.79 4.31
C ASN A 202 -0.41 -14.29 4.27
N TRP A 203 0.24 -13.83 3.20
CA TRP A 203 0.51 -12.41 3.01
C TRP A 203 -0.79 -11.60 2.91
N LEU A 204 -1.77 -12.05 2.10
CA LEU A 204 -3.07 -11.39 1.98
C LEU A 204 -3.80 -11.27 3.31
N ALA A 205 -3.77 -12.31 4.15
CA ALA A 205 -4.42 -12.27 5.46
C ALA A 205 -3.82 -11.20 6.37
N GLU A 206 -2.48 -11.10 6.44
CA GLU A 206 -1.79 -10.08 7.22
C GLU A 206 -1.97 -8.67 6.63
N GLU A 207 -2.00 -8.55 5.31
CA GLU A 207 -2.24 -7.28 4.62
C GLU A 207 -3.69 -6.79 4.84
N VAL A 208 -4.69 -7.67 4.81
CA VAL A 208 -6.09 -7.32 5.15
C VAL A 208 -6.18 -6.82 6.58
N LYS A 209 -5.53 -7.52 7.51
CA LYS A 209 -5.49 -7.15 8.93
C LYS A 209 -4.82 -5.78 9.12
N SER A 210 -3.71 -5.54 8.42
CA SER A 210 -2.98 -4.28 8.44
C SER A 210 -3.81 -3.15 7.81
N TYR A 211 -4.46 -3.41 6.67
CA TYR A 211 -5.34 -2.46 6.00
C TYR A 211 -6.44 -1.96 6.94
N LEU A 212 -7.19 -2.88 7.54
CA LEU A 212 -8.26 -2.58 8.48
C LEU A 212 -7.76 -1.79 9.70
N ARG A 213 -6.57 -2.13 10.20
CA ARG A 213 -6.02 -1.51 11.39
C ARG A 213 -5.52 -0.09 11.14
N TYR A 214 -4.78 0.15 10.08
CA TYR A 214 -4.07 1.41 9.88
C TYR A 214 -4.69 2.32 8.83
N TRP A 215 -5.38 1.76 7.84
CA TRP A 215 -5.78 2.49 6.63
C TRP A 215 -7.30 2.68 6.53
N ALA A 216 -8.10 1.80 7.16
CA ALA A 216 -9.54 1.99 7.28
C ALA A 216 -9.89 3.16 8.21
N SER A 217 -11.01 3.82 7.94
CA SER A 217 -11.54 4.93 8.73
C SER A 217 -13.02 4.68 9.08
N PRO A 218 -13.37 4.43 10.36
CA PRO A 218 -12.47 4.30 11.51
C PRO A 218 -11.57 3.06 11.44
N SER A 219 -10.50 3.04 12.25
CA SER A 219 -9.63 1.86 12.41
C SER A 219 -10.40 0.66 12.96
N ILE A 220 -10.19 -0.51 12.37
CA ILE A 220 -10.84 -1.78 12.71
C ILE A 220 -9.78 -2.77 13.19
N LYS A 221 -9.84 -3.13 14.48
CA LYS A 221 -8.92 -4.09 15.11
C LYS A 221 -9.58 -5.45 15.25
N LEU A 222 -9.41 -6.29 14.24
CA LEU A 222 -9.90 -7.67 14.26
C LEU A 222 -9.17 -8.53 15.28
N ARG A 223 -9.84 -9.59 15.76
CA ARG A 223 -9.17 -10.66 16.52
C ARG A 223 -8.12 -11.35 15.65
N ASP A 224 -8.53 -11.78 14.45
CA ASP A 224 -7.60 -12.39 13.50
C ASP A 224 -8.11 -12.43 12.06
N VAL A 225 -7.20 -12.67 11.12
CA VAL A 225 -7.53 -13.01 9.73
C VAL A 225 -6.88 -14.35 9.41
N LYS A 226 -7.66 -15.28 8.89
CA LYS A 226 -7.25 -16.64 8.51
C LYS A 226 -7.66 -16.91 7.08
N TYR A 227 -7.11 -17.97 6.52
CA TYR A 227 -7.46 -18.45 5.18
C TYR A 227 -7.59 -19.96 5.20
N ALA A 228 -8.40 -20.49 4.28
CA ALA A 228 -8.57 -21.91 4.06
C ALA A 228 -8.76 -22.20 2.57
N PHE A 229 -8.48 -23.43 2.17
CA PHE A 229 -8.67 -23.89 0.80
C PHE A 229 -9.85 -24.85 0.69
N ILE A 230 -10.68 -24.65 -0.34
CA ILE A 230 -11.81 -25.54 -0.68
C ILE A 230 -11.27 -26.89 -1.17
N HIS A 231 -10.23 -26.85 -2.00
CA HIS A 231 -9.47 -27.97 -2.53
C HIS A 231 -8.00 -27.77 -2.18
N GLY A 232 -7.30 -28.79 -1.70
CA GLY A 232 -5.91 -28.59 -1.29
C GLY A 232 -5.25 -29.84 -0.75
N ASN A 233 -3.93 -29.88 -0.84
CA ASN A 233 -3.13 -31.02 -0.35
C ASN A 233 -3.18 -31.13 1.19
N GLN A 234 -4.15 -31.90 1.69
CA GLN A 234 -4.38 -32.09 3.13
C GLN A 234 -3.25 -32.84 3.83
N THR A 235 -2.39 -33.54 3.08
CA THR A 235 -1.21 -34.20 3.65
C THR A 235 -0.15 -33.18 4.03
N LEU A 236 0.08 -32.17 3.18
CA LEU A 236 1.02 -31.09 3.44
C LEU A 236 0.45 -30.03 4.40
N TYR A 237 -0.84 -29.71 4.27
CA TYR A 237 -1.48 -28.62 5.02
C TYR A 237 -2.82 -29.04 5.65
N PRO A 238 -2.83 -30.00 6.60
CA PRO A 238 -4.07 -30.50 7.24
C PRO A 238 -4.83 -29.42 8.02
N ASP A 239 -4.12 -28.38 8.47
CA ASP A 239 -4.70 -27.28 9.24
C ASP A 239 -5.35 -26.19 8.38
N LEU A 240 -5.19 -26.23 7.05
CA LEU A 240 -5.72 -25.23 6.11
C LEU A 240 -6.98 -25.70 5.36
N THR A 241 -7.59 -26.80 5.80
CA THR A 241 -8.91 -27.21 5.31
C THR A 241 -10.00 -26.29 5.88
N VAL A 242 -11.11 -26.12 5.14
CA VAL A 242 -12.25 -25.32 5.62
C VAL A 242 -12.73 -25.81 6.99
N GLU A 243 -12.83 -27.13 7.20
CA GLU A 243 -13.27 -27.70 8.49
C GLU A 243 -12.31 -27.34 9.64
N SER A 244 -11.00 -27.54 9.45
CA SER A 244 -9.98 -27.25 10.48
C SER A 244 -9.98 -25.78 10.86
N VAL A 245 -9.98 -24.89 9.86
CA VAL A 245 -9.93 -23.43 10.07
C VAL A 245 -11.22 -22.93 10.71
N MET A 246 -12.40 -23.34 10.21
CA MET A 246 -13.69 -22.93 10.78
C MET A 246 -13.86 -23.43 12.21
N ARG A 247 -13.43 -24.66 12.51
CA ARG A 247 -13.43 -25.22 13.87
C ARG A 247 -12.56 -24.39 14.82
N ASN A 248 -11.37 -23.99 14.39
CA ASN A 248 -10.45 -23.19 15.20
C ASN A 248 -10.95 -21.75 15.37
N ALA A 249 -11.40 -21.11 14.29
CA ALA A 249 -11.95 -19.76 14.31
C ALA A 249 -13.17 -19.66 15.23
N SER A 250 -14.07 -20.66 15.18
CA SER A 250 -15.30 -20.70 16.00
C SER A 250 -15.03 -20.95 17.48
N LYS A 251 -14.04 -21.76 17.83
CA LYS A 251 -13.66 -22.00 19.24
C LYS A 251 -13.00 -20.80 19.90
N ALA A 252 -12.28 -20.01 19.10
CA ALA A 252 -11.52 -18.87 19.58
C ALA A 252 -12.38 -17.58 19.65
N GLY A 253 -13.60 -17.58 19.13
CA GLY A 253 -14.56 -16.48 19.30
C GLY A 253 -15.22 -16.53 20.67
N GLY A 254 -15.33 -15.38 21.34
CA GLY A 254 -16.12 -15.24 22.57
C GLY A 254 -17.60 -15.59 22.31
N SER A 255 -18.27 -16.12 23.33
CA SER A 255 -19.72 -16.35 23.27
C SER A 255 -20.41 -14.98 23.27
N SER A 256 -20.85 -14.48 22.12
CA SER A 256 -21.74 -13.33 22.06
C SER A 256 -23.13 -13.74 22.58
N GLU A 257 -23.76 -12.90 23.40
CA GLU A 257 -25.11 -13.15 23.94
C GLU A 257 -26.18 -13.29 22.83
N ASP A 258 -25.87 -12.81 21.61
CA ASP A 258 -26.76 -12.80 20.45
C ASP A 258 -26.56 -13.97 19.47
N GLY A 259 -25.63 -14.90 19.72
CA GLY A 259 -25.44 -16.11 18.91
C GLY A 259 -24.96 -15.89 17.46
N ASN A 260 -24.67 -14.65 17.08
CA ASN A 260 -24.13 -14.30 15.78
C ASN A 260 -22.60 -14.50 15.83
N GLY A 261 -22.12 -15.58 15.20
CA GLY A 261 -20.76 -16.07 15.39
C GLY A 261 -19.71 -15.01 15.10
N GLY A 262 -18.67 -14.93 15.93
CA GLY A 262 -17.49 -14.08 15.74
C GLY A 262 -16.60 -14.55 14.58
N VAL A 263 -17.20 -15.04 13.49
CA VAL A 263 -16.54 -15.50 12.28
C VAL A 263 -17.20 -14.86 11.07
N ILE A 264 -16.41 -14.12 10.28
CA ILE A 264 -16.79 -13.59 8.97
C ILE A 264 -16.11 -14.45 7.92
N VAL A 265 -16.85 -14.92 6.91
CA VAL A 265 -16.32 -15.74 5.83
C VAL A 265 -16.44 -14.97 4.51
N LEU A 266 -15.34 -14.86 3.78
CA LEU A 266 -15.27 -14.19 2.48
C LEU A 266 -14.75 -15.14 1.40
N PRO A 267 -15.42 -15.27 0.24
CA PRO A 267 -14.93 -16.07 -0.86
C PRO A 267 -13.94 -15.24 -1.70
N LEU A 268 -12.69 -15.68 -1.80
CA LEU A 268 -11.74 -15.12 -2.75
C LEU A 268 -11.93 -15.80 -4.12
N MET A 269 -12.91 -15.29 -4.88
CA MET A 269 -13.28 -15.75 -6.21
C MET A 269 -13.36 -14.56 -7.18
N VAL A 270 -13.06 -14.79 -8.46
CA VAL A 270 -13.15 -13.72 -9.48
C VAL A 270 -14.58 -13.24 -9.65
N ALA A 271 -15.54 -14.15 -9.83
CA ALA A 271 -16.97 -13.83 -9.97
C ALA A 271 -17.83 -14.87 -9.24
N GLY A 272 -19.07 -14.48 -8.91
CA GLY A 272 -20.03 -15.35 -8.23
C GLY A 272 -20.61 -16.43 -9.16
N GLY A 273 -20.90 -17.60 -8.61
CA GLY A 273 -21.45 -18.76 -9.32
C GLY A 273 -21.69 -19.95 -8.38
N SER A 274 -21.79 -21.16 -8.91
CA SER A 274 -22.06 -22.38 -8.12
C SER A 274 -21.16 -22.60 -6.89
N ILE A 275 -19.87 -22.21 -6.95
CA ILE A 275 -18.95 -22.29 -5.81
C ILE A 275 -19.45 -21.41 -4.64
N THR A 276 -19.76 -20.13 -4.91
CA THR A 276 -20.22 -19.18 -3.88
C THR A 276 -21.65 -19.44 -3.45
N ASP A 277 -22.49 -19.89 -4.37
CA ASP A 277 -23.93 -19.99 -4.14
C ASP A 277 -24.33 -21.33 -3.50
N SER A 278 -23.52 -22.37 -3.69
CA SER A 278 -23.84 -23.74 -3.25
C SER A 278 -22.71 -24.46 -2.53
N GLN A 279 -21.49 -24.49 -3.08
CA GLN A 279 -20.41 -25.30 -2.50
C GLN A 279 -19.94 -24.76 -1.16
N ILE A 280 -19.61 -23.47 -1.09
CA ILE A 280 -19.18 -22.81 0.15
C ILE A 280 -20.27 -22.90 1.23
N PRO A 281 -21.55 -22.53 0.97
CA PRO A 281 -22.61 -22.71 1.95
C PRO A 281 -22.72 -24.12 2.54
N LYS A 282 -22.54 -25.18 1.73
CA LYS A 282 -22.53 -26.57 2.22
C LYS A 282 -21.35 -26.85 3.14
N LEU A 283 -20.17 -26.31 2.84
CA LEU A 283 -18.97 -26.46 3.68
C LEU A 283 -19.09 -25.72 5.02
N LEU A 284 -19.95 -24.69 5.08
CA LEU A 284 -20.20 -23.90 6.29
C LEU A 284 -21.36 -24.46 7.14
N GLU A 285 -22.06 -25.51 6.68
CA GLU A 285 -23.16 -26.12 7.45
C GLU A 285 -22.71 -26.55 8.85
N GLY A 286 -23.46 -26.13 9.86
CA GLY A 286 -23.14 -26.41 11.27
C GLY A 286 -22.24 -25.38 11.96
N TYR A 287 -21.71 -24.38 11.23
CA TYR A 287 -20.99 -23.25 11.82
C TYR A 287 -21.89 -22.00 11.89
N SER A 288 -21.86 -21.29 13.03
CA SER A 288 -22.42 -19.93 13.10
C SER A 288 -21.38 -18.96 12.56
N CYS A 289 -21.64 -18.39 11.39
CA CYS A 289 -20.76 -17.41 10.75
C CYS A 289 -21.57 -16.46 9.86
N ARG A 290 -20.99 -15.29 9.56
CA ARG A 290 -21.51 -14.37 8.55
C ARG A 290 -20.78 -14.62 7.23
N TYR A 291 -21.51 -15.07 6.23
CA TYR A 291 -20.99 -15.32 4.89
C TYR A 291 -21.58 -14.31 3.90
N ASP A 292 -20.72 -13.52 3.27
CA ASP A 292 -21.10 -12.67 2.13
C ASP A 292 -20.68 -13.36 0.83
N ARG A 293 -21.52 -13.27 -0.20
CA ARG A 293 -21.27 -13.83 -1.53
C ARG A 293 -20.55 -12.84 -2.45
N ALA A 294 -20.16 -11.66 -1.94
CA ALA A 294 -19.35 -10.71 -2.67
C ALA A 294 -18.07 -11.38 -3.23
N THR A 295 -17.80 -11.13 -4.51
CA THR A 295 -16.63 -11.64 -5.24
C THR A 295 -15.88 -10.49 -5.88
N LEU A 296 -14.65 -10.71 -6.34
CA LEU A 296 -13.78 -9.62 -6.81
C LEU A 296 -14.44 -8.78 -7.91
N ALA A 297 -15.21 -9.40 -8.81
CA ALA A 297 -15.93 -8.73 -9.90
C ALA A 297 -17.04 -7.78 -9.44
N SER A 298 -17.48 -7.88 -8.19
CA SER A 298 -18.44 -6.95 -7.60
C SER A 298 -17.81 -5.64 -7.12
N HIS A 299 -16.47 -5.57 -7.04
CA HIS A 299 -15.77 -4.41 -6.48
C HIS A 299 -15.06 -3.60 -7.60
N PRO A 300 -15.21 -2.25 -7.64
CA PRO A 300 -14.64 -1.41 -8.71
C PRO A 300 -13.12 -1.49 -8.82
N ASN A 301 -12.41 -1.74 -7.71
CA ASN A 301 -10.95 -1.91 -7.73
C ASN A 301 -10.44 -3.11 -8.55
N LEU A 302 -11.28 -4.06 -8.96
CA LEU A 302 -10.82 -5.12 -9.87
C LEU A 302 -10.48 -4.57 -11.26
N ALA A 303 -11.27 -3.62 -11.78
CA ALA A 303 -10.94 -2.92 -13.03
C ALA A 303 -9.66 -2.09 -12.86
N ARG A 304 -9.51 -1.39 -11.72
CA ARG A 304 -8.28 -0.66 -11.37
C ARG A 304 -7.06 -1.56 -11.27
N TRP A 305 -7.22 -2.80 -10.80
CA TRP A 305 -6.14 -3.79 -10.80
C TRP A 305 -5.68 -4.09 -12.23
N ILE A 306 -6.59 -4.33 -13.17
CA ILE A 306 -6.25 -4.53 -14.60
C ILE A 306 -5.50 -3.31 -15.13
N GLU A 307 -6.00 -2.10 -14.86
CA GLU A 307 -5.35 -0.84 -15.28
C GLU A 307 -3.93 -0.71 -14.71
N ASN A 308 -3.75 -1.01 -13.43
CA ASN A 308 -2.46 -0.98 -12.76
C ASN A 308 -1.48 -1.99 -13.36
N ARG A 309 -1.93 -3.23 -13.63
CA ARG A 309 -1.07 -4.25 -14.26
C ARG A 309 -0.58 -3.80 -15.63
N VAL A 310 -1.45 -3.22 -16.45
CA VAL A 310 -1.06 -2.69 -17.76
C VAL A 310 -0.08 -1.53 -17.61
N ARG A 311 -0.37 -0.57 -16.72
CA ARG A 311 0.50 0.57 -16.41
C ARG A 311 1.89 0.16 -15.93
N CYS A 312 1.98 -0.86 -15.06
CA CYS A 312 3.25 -1.42 -14.62
C CYS A 312 4.07 -1.97 -15.80
N GLU A 313 3.41 -2.74 -16.68
CA GLU A 313 4.01 -3.43 -17.81
C GLU A 313 4.53 -2.45 -18.88
N ILE A 314 3.73 -1.46 -19.29
CA ILE A 314 4.13 -0.44 -20.29
C ILE A 314 4.99 0.65 -19.69
N GLY A 315 4.92 0.79 -18.38
CA GLY A 315 5.69 1.76 -17.65
C GLY A 315 5.14 3.15 -17.48
N GLU A 316 3.82 3.28 -17.54
CA GLU A 316 3.10 4.48 -17.18
C GLU A 316 2.82 4.46 -15.67
N GLY A 317 3.83 4.78 -14.85
CA GLY A 317 3.66 4.73 -13.40
C GLY A 317 3.08 6.00 -12.79
N MET A 318 2.40 5.84 -11.66
CA MET A 318 2.08 6.95 -10.75
C MET A 318 3.25 7.20 -9.78
N GLY A 319 3.18 8.28 -9.00
CA GLY A 319 4.10 8.43 -7.87
C GLY A 319 3.62 7.61 -6.67
N GLY A 320 4.54 7.06 -5.88
CA GLY A 320 4.28 6.41 -4.59
C GLY A 320 5.12 7.04 -3.49
N VAL A 321 4.64 6.98 -2.26
CA VAL A 321 5.30 7.55 -1.08
C VAL A 321 5.80 6.44 -0.17
N LEU A 322 7.10 6.43 0.11
CA LEU A 322 7.71 5.49 1.05
C LEU A 322 8.11 6.23 2.32
N ILE A 323 7.42 5.99 3.43
CA ILE A 323 7.74 6.59 4.73
C ILE A 323 8.77 5.69 5.42
N ILE A 324 9.94 6.23 5.76
CA ILE A 324 11.06 5.46 6.31
C ILE A 324 11.39 5.94 7.72
N ASP A 325 11.21 5.10 8.73
CA ASP A 325 11.72 5.34 10.08
C ASP A 325 13.00 4.51 10.32
N HIS A 326 13.77 4.88 11.35
CA HIS A 326 15.01 4.16 11.68
C HIS A 326 14.71 2.70 12.07
N GLY A 327 13.58 2.46 12.73
CA GLY A 327 13.21 1.14 13.23
C GLY A 327 13.54 0.95 14.71
N SER A 328 13.12 -0.18 15.26
CA SER A 328 13.29 -0.48 16.69
C SER A 328 13.03 -1.93 17.02
N SER A 329 13.69 -2.42 18.06
CA SER A 329 13.31 -3.67 18.73
C SER A 329 12.02 -3.53 19.55
N ASP A 330 11.56 -2.31 19.85
CA ASP A 330 10.24 -2.07 20.42
C ASP A 330 9.17 -2.03 19.31
N PRO A 331 8.29 -3.05 19.20
CA PRO A 331 7.28 -3.10 18.14
C PRO A 331 6.29 -1.94 18.19
N LYS A 332 6.15 -1.27 19.35
CA LYS A 332 5.26 -0.10 19.49
C LYS A 332 5.78 1.12 18.74
N ARG A 333 7.09 1.20 18.45
CA ARG A 333 7.62 2.27 17.60
C ARG A 333 7.21 2.09 16.14
N ALA A 334 7.33 0.87 15.62
CA ALA A 334 6.85 0.56 14.27
C ALA A 334 5.34 0.82 14.15
N GLU A 335 4.57 0.48 15.18
CA GLU A 335 3.13 0.79 15.26
C GLU A 335 2.83 2.28 15.08
N ALA A 336 3.53 3.16 15.79
CA ALA A 336 3.29 4.60 15.70
C ALA A 336 3.55 5.16 14.30
N VAL A 337 4.57 4.63 13.62
CA VAL A 337 4.90 5.02 12.23
C VAL A 337 3.83 4.52 11.27
N ARG A 338 3.26 3.33 11.49
CA ARG A 338 2.12 2.83 10.69
C ARG A 338 0.85 3.65 10.91
N GLU A 339 0.53 4.05 12.14
CA GLU A 339 -0.60 4.95 12.43
C GLU A 339 -0.44 6.30 11.70
N LEU A 340 0.77 6.85 11.70
CA LEU A 340 1.12 8.06 10.97
C LEU A 340 0.97 7.88 9.45
N ALA A 341 1.45 6.77 8.89
CA ALA A 341 1.30 6.46 7.47
C ALA A 341 -0.17 6.32 7.06
N GLY A 342 -1.01 5.76 7.93
CA GLY A 342 -2.46 5.71 7.75
C GLY A 342 -3.08 7.11 7.56
N GLN A 343 -2.65 8.10 8.35
CA GLN A 343 -3.08 9.49 8.18
C GLN A 343 -2.61 10.09 6.86
N VAL A 344 -1.35 9.84 6.47
CA VAL A 344 -0.78 10.31 5.20
C VAL A 344 -1.53 9.72 4.01
N ASN A 345 -1.93 8.44 4.05
CA ASN A 345 -2.74 7.81 3.00
C ASN A 345 -4.05 8.55 2.74
N GLN A 346 -4.72 8.97 3.82
CA GLN A 346 -6.00 9.65 3.73
C GLN A 346 -5.82 11.03 3.10
N MET A 347 -4.69 11.69 3.35
CA MET A 347 -4.31 12.96 2.74
C MET A 347 -3.92 12.78 1.25
N LEU A 348 -3.18 11.71 0.93
CA LEU A 348 -2.61 11.45 -0.40
C LEU A 348 -3.36 10.35 -1.17
N SER A 349 -4.69 10.47 -1.30
CA SER A 349 -5.54 9.43 -1.88
C SER A 349 -5.23 9.02 -3.34
N SER A 350 -4.46 9.84 -4.06
CA SER A 350 -4.03 9.56 -5.44
C SER A 350 -2.68 8.84 -5.56
N MET A 351 -1.98 8.61 -4.45
CA MET A 351 -0.65 7.99 -4.44
C MET A 351 -0.62 6.84 -3.43
N PRO A 352 -0.13 5.65 -3.80
CA PRO A 352 0.09 4.58 -2.84
C PRO A 352 1.12 5.01 -1.79
N VAL A 353 0.87 4.65 -0.53
CA VAL A 353 1.77 4.90 0.61
C VAL A 353 2.23 3.57 1.19
N ALA A 354 3.52 3.44 1.45
CA ALA A 354 4.12 2.30 2.14
C ALA A 354 5.02 2.77 3.29
N VAL A 355 5.24 1.89 4.26
CA VAL A 355 6.17 2.11 5.38
C VAL A 355 7.37 1.19 5.21
N ALA A 356 8.54 1.68 5.59
CA ALA A 356 9.73 0.88 5.76
C ALA A 356 10.53 1.28 7.00
N PHE A 357 11.37 0.35 7.45
CA PHE A 357 12.31 0.55 8.55
C PHE A 357 13.72 0.16 8.09
N ALA A 358 14.72 0.95 8.47
CA ALA A 358 16.12 0.63 8.20
C ALA A 358 16.58 -0.57 9.05
N GLU A 359 16.21 -0.58 10.33
CA GLU A 359 16.58 -1.66 11.26
C GLU A 359 15.34 -2.38 11.83
N ASN A 360 15.54 -3.64 12.24
CA ASN A 360 14.52 -4.45 12.92
C ASN A 360 13.18 -4.55 12.16
N ALA A 361 13.24 -4.46 10.83
CA ALA A 361 12.06 -4.54 9.96
C ALA A 361 11.56 -5.97 9.82
N ALA A 362 10.23 -6.13 9.69
CA ALA A 362 9.67 -7.31 9.06
C ALA A 362 10.08 -7.37 7.58
N GLU A 363 10.10 -8.55 6.97
CA GLU A 363 10.60 -8.76 5.60
C GLU A 363 9.93 -7.80 4.58
N GLU A 364 8.61 -7.65 4.71
CA GLU A 364 7.75 -6.79 3.90
C GLU A 364 7.88 -5.29 4.17
N GLU A 365 8.42 -4.90 5.34
CA GLU A 365 8.65 -3.51 5.76
C GLU A 365 10.13 -3.15 5.78
N THR A 366 10.99 -3.99 5.19
CA THR A 366 12.32 -3.57 4.80
C THR A 366 12.20 -2.45 3.75
N ILE A 367 13.20 -1.58 3.61
CA ILE A 367 13.21 -0.54 2.56
C ILE A 367 12.92 -1.14 1.17
N PRO A 368 13.58 -2.24 0.76
CA PRO A 368 13.28 -2.82 -0.54
C PRO A 368 11.95 -3.59 -0.59
N GLY A 369 11.41 -4.08 0.54
CA GLY A 369 10.04 -4.60 0.63
C GLY A 369 8.98 -3.52 0.42
N GLY A 370 9.13 -2.36 1.07
CA GLY A 370 8.24 -1.21 0.90
C GLY A 370 8.28 -0.63 -0.52
N ILE A 371 9.47 -0.58 -1.14
CA ILE A 371 9.62 -0.27 -2.58
C ILE A 371 8.80 -1.26 -3.41
N ALA A 372 9.00 -2.56 -3.22
CA ALA A 372 8.33 -3.59 -4.02
C ALA A 372 6.80 -3.47 -3.94
N ARG A 373 6.26 -3.15 -2.77
CA ARG A 373 4.83 -2.88 -2.56
C ARG A 373 4.34 -1.67 -3.36
N LEU A 374 5.07 -0.56 -3.34
CA LEU A 374 4.68 0.63 -4.12
C LEU A 374 4.71 0.35 -5.62
N LEU A 375 5.74 -0.36 -6.07
CA LEU A 375 5.87 -0.73 -7.47
C LEU A 375 4.71 -1.63 -7.92
N ASP A 376 4.36 -2.67 -7.14
CA ASP A 376 3.19 -3.54 -7.40
C ASP A 376 1.88 -2.73 -7.55
N GLN A 377 1.75 -1.63 -6.80
CA GLN A 377 0.61 -0.71 -6.89
C GLN A 377 0.67 0.28 -8.07
N GLY A 378 1.67 0.16 -8.96
CA GLY A 378 1.82 0.99 -10.15
C GLY A 378 2.73 2.20 -9.99
N ALA A 379 3.49 2.30 -8.89
CA ALA A 379 4.43 3.39 -8.74
C ALA A 379 5.64 3.25 -9.68
N ARG A 380 6.07 4.34 -10.31
CA ARG A 380 7.40 4.45 -10.97
C ARG A 380 8.22 5.63 -10.51
N ARG A 381 7.63 6.55 -9.77
CA ARG A 381 8.34 7.58 -9.02
C ARG A 381 8.16 7.31 -7.54
N ILE A 382 9.22 7.02 -6.81
CA ILE A 382 9.15 6.82 -5.36
C ILE A 382 9.66 8.09 -4.67
N ILE A 383 8.81 8.68 -3.82
CA ILE A 383 9.20 9.76 -2.93
C ILE A 383 9.40 9.13 -1.56
N ALA A 384 10.66 8.86 -1.21
CA ALA A 384 11.03 8.34 0.08
C ALA A 384 11.13 9.49 1.10
N VAL A 385 10.37 9.45 2.19
CA VAL A 385 10.39 10.47 3.24
C VAL A 385 10.95 9.85 4.52
N THR A 386 12.14 10.27 4.90
CA THR A 386 12.85 9.79 6.10
C THR A 386 12.39 10.55 7.35
N LEU A 387 12.05 9.80 8.40
CA LEU A 387 11.59 10.32 9.69
C LEU A 387 12.72 10.44 10.72
N PHE A 388 13.98 10.43 10.27
CA PHE A 388 15.15 10.60 11.11
C PHE A 388 15.20 12.02 11.69
N THR A 389 15.63 12.21 12.93
CA THR A 389 15.72 13.54 13.56
C THR A 389 17.13 14.13 13.41
N GLY A 390 17.34 14.98 12.40
CA GLY A 390 18.65 15.59 12.12
C GLY A 390 19.78 14.60 11.78
N ASN A 391 21.00 15.11 11.64
CA ASN A 391 22.18 14.29 11.32
C ASN A 391 22.87 13.78 12.59
N THR A 392 22.90 12.46 12.75
CA THR A 392 23.62 11.73 13.80
C THR A 392 24.39 10.57 13.16
N VAL A 393 25.32 9.96 13.90
CA VAL A 393 26.05 8.78 13.42
C VAL A 393 25.09 7.62 13.17
N ASP A 394 24.13 7.39 14.07
CA ASP A 394 23.12 6.33 13.90
C ASP A 394 22.22 6.56 12.68
N HIS A 395 21.94 7.82 12.33
CA HIS A 395 21.19 8.14 11.11
C HIS A 395 22.03 8.05 9.84
N GLU A 396 23.37 8.04 9.92
CA GLU A 396 24.26 7.92 8.76
C GLU A 396 24.14 6.51 8.15
N GLU A 397 24.24 5.46 8.96
CA GLU A 397 24.11 4.07 8.49
C GLU A 397 22.72 3.80 7.90
N ALA A 398 21.66 4.24 8.60
CA ALA A 398 20.29 4.12 8.10
C ALA A 398 20.06 4.91 6.80
N ARG A 399 20.66 6.10 6.66
CA ARG A 399 20.62 6.86 5.41
C ARG A 399 21.34 6.15 4.28
N ASP A 400 22.52 5.58 4.55
CA ASP A 400 23.29 4.85 3.55
C ASP A 400 22.53 3.63 3.03
N GLU A 401 21.79 2.94 3.89
CA GLU A 401 20.87 1.88 3.49
C GLU A 401 19.76 2.40 2.58
N VAL A 402 19.10 3.51 2.96
CA VAL A 402 18.08 4.17 2.13
C VAL A 402 18.65 4.51 0.75
N TYR A 403 19.78 5.20 0.69
CA TYR A 403 20.39 5.60 -0.58
C TYR A 403 20.83 4.39 -1.40
N SER A 404 21.36 3.35 -0.77
CA SER A 404 21.77 2.11 -1.45
C SER A 404 20.57 1.39 -2.06
N ALA A 405 19.46 1.29 -1.34
CA ALA A 405 18.22 0.71 -1.83
C ALA A 405 17.62 1.54 -2.97
N MET A 406 17.61 2.87 -2.86
CA MET A 406 17.10 3.76 -3.93
C MET A 406 17.98 3.73 -5.19
N GLN A 407 19.31 3.66 -5.05
CA GLN A 407 20.21 3.53 -6.19
C GLN A 407 20.10 2.16 -6.87
N SER A 408 19.78 1.13 -6.09
CA SER A 408 19.64 -0.25 -6.55
C SER A 408 18.19 -0.62 -6.84
N ILE A 409 17.29 0.36 -6.96
CA ILE A 409 15.84 0.15 -7.03
C ILE A 409 15.41 -0.75 -8.19
N ASN A 410 16.09 -0.67 -9.34
CA ASN A 410 15.84 -1.55 -10.49
C ASN A 410 16.28 -3.01 -10.22
N GLN A 411 17.11 -3.22 -9.20
CA GLN A 411 17.58 -4.52 -8.71
C GLN A 411 16.83 -4.98 -7.46
N THR A 412 15.99 -4.11 -6.87
CA THR A 412 15.12 -4.38 -5.73
C THR A 412 13.99 -5.33 -6.14
N LYS A 413 14.34 -6.60 -6.29
CA LYS A 413 13.37 -7.70 -6.35
C LYS A 413 13.27 -8.30 -4.96
N ILE A 414 12.18 -8.02 -4.26
CA ILE A 414 11.87 -8.69 -2.98
C ILE A 414 10.55 -9.45 -3.05
N LEU A 415 9.51 -8.89 -3.66
CA LEU A 415 8.29 -9.65 -3.90
C LEU A 415 8.45 -10.51 -5.15
N ILE A 416 8.14 -11.81 -5.03
CA ILE A 416 8.11 -12.79 -6.14
C ILE A 416 7.24 -12.29 -7.32
N THR A 417 6.36 -11.32 -7.05
CA THR A 417 5.35 -10.77 -7.95
C THR A 417 5.72 -9.46 -8.66
N ALA A 418 6.81 -8.78 -8.28
CA ALA A 418 7.15 -7.46 -8.83
C ALA A 418 7.73 -7.51 -10.27
N PRO A 419 7.11 -6.84 -11.26
CA PRO A 419 7.69 -6.63 -12.59
C PRO A 419 9.13 -6.09 -12.58
N LEU A 420 9.85 -6.25 -13.69
CA LEU A 420 11.08 -5.50 -13.93
C LEU A 420 10.71 -4.07 -14.30
N TYR A 421 10.88 -3.15 -13.35
CA TYR A 421 10.62 -1.75 -13.58
C TYR A 421 11.90 -1.07 -14.07
N GLU A 422 12.01 -0.83 -15.37
CA GLU A 422 13.06 0.04 -15.91
C GLU A 422 12.64 1.51 -15.84
N GLY A 423 13.57 2.40 -15.49
CA GLY A 423 13.32 3.85 -15.45
C GLY A 423 12.63 4.35 -14.18
N ILE A 424 12.71 3.61 -13.08
CA ILE A 424 12.21 4.07 -11.77
C ILE A 424 13.03 5.28 -11.32
N CYS A 425 12.33 6.33 -10.88
CA CYS A 425 12.92 7.51 -10.29
C CYS A 425 12.68 7.47 -8.78
N ALA A 426 13.69 7.73 -7.96
CA ALA A 426 13.54 7.82 -6.52
C ALA A 426 14.15 9.13 -5.99
N GLU A 427 13.40 9.80 -5.13
CA GLU A 427 13.83 11.02 -4.44
C GLU A 427 13.72 10.79 -2.94
N VAL A 428 14.76 11.18 -2.19
CA VAL A 428 14.77 11.07 -0.74
C VAL A 428 14.54 12.46 -0.15
N LYS A 429 13.59 12.54 0.80
CA LYS A 429 13.22 13.72 1.58
C LYS A 429 13.41 13.47 3.07
N GLY A 430 13.45 14.58 3.80
CA GLY A 430 13.90 14.61 5.18
C GLY A 430 15.40 14.92 5.28
N PRO A 431 15.99 14.80 6.48
CA PRO A 431 15.39 14.34 7.73
C PRO A 431 14.30 15.28 8.28
N ILE A 432 13.63 14.89 9.37
CA ILE A 432 12.82 15.82 10.18
C ILE A 432 13.78 16.86 10.77
N ASP A 433 13.64 18.09 10.29
CA ASP A 433 14.53 19.22 10.54
C ASP A 433 13.75 20.50 10.89
N ASP A 434 14.39 21.66 10.74
CA ASP A 434 13.75 22.95 11.01
C ASP A 434 12.61 23.24 10.02
N HIS A 435 11.37 23.10 10.52
CA HIS A 435 10.17 23.33 9.74
C HIS A 435 9.04 23.90 10.63
N LEU A 436 8.16 24.74 10.05
CA LEU A 436 7.03 25.36 10.77
C LEU A 436 6.14 24.33 11.49
N LEU A 437 5.78 23.25 10.80
CA LEU A 437 4.97 22.16 11.39
C LEU A 437 5.68 21.45 12.56
N ILE A 438 7.01 21.37 12.54
CA ILE A 438 7.80 20.75 13.61
C ILE A 438 7.92 21.70 14.81
N ALA A 439 8.11 23.01 14.57
CA ALA A 439 8.05 24.03 15.60
C ALA A 439 6.69 24.06 16.31
N ASP A 440 5.59 24.05 15.55
CA ASP A 440 4.22 24.02 16.10
C ASP A 440 3.97 22.76 16.92
N LEU A 441 4.44 21.60 16.45
CA LEU A 441 4.36 20.34 17.22
C LEU A 441 5.05 20.46 18.58
N ILE A 442 6.27 20.99 18.61
CA ILE A 442 7.02 21.11 19.86
C ILE A 442 6.35 22.10 20.81
N LEU A 443 5.80 23.19 20.26
CA LEU A 443 5.04 24.15 21.04
C LEU A 443 3.77 23.52 21.64
N ASP A 444 3.07 22.68 20.89
CA ASP A 444 1.91 21.94 21.40
C ASP A 444 2.32 20.96 22.52
N ARG A 445 3.44 20.25 22.38
CA ARG A 445 3.99 19.43 23.48
C ARG A 445 4.36 20.25 24.72
N ALA A 446 4.92 21.45 24.55
CA ALA A 446 5.20 22.33 25.67
C ALA A 446 3.92 22.78 26.40
N ARG A 447 2.87 23.12 25.63
CA ARG A 447 1.57 23.56 26.16
C ARG A 447 0.83 22.50 26.97
N GLU A 448 1.07 21.21 26.71
CA GLU A 448 0.46 20.11 27.48
C GLU A 448 0.84 20.13 28.96
N VAL A 449 2.00 20.69 29.31
CA VAL A 449 2.52 20.73 30.69
C VAL A 449 2.72 22.15 31.23
N SER A 450 2.56 23.16 30.37
CA SER A 450 2.62 24.58 30.73
C SER A 450 1.43 25.00 31.58
N ILE A 451 1.66 25.88 32.56
CA ILE A 451 0.61 26.48 33.38
C ILE A 451 0.42 27.95 33.02
N ASP A 452 1.53 28.68 32.84
CA ASP A 452 1.55 30.08 32.43
C ASP A 452 2.78 30.36 31.55
N ALA A 453 2.64 30.10 30.25
CA ALA A 453 3.70 30.27 29.26
C ALA A 453 4.39 31.64 29.37
N THR A 454 3.65 32.71 29.66
CA THR A 454 4.20 34.08 29.71
C THR A 454 5.22 34.31 30.83
N ASN A 455 5.27 33.40 31.81
CA ASN A 455 6.23 33.39 32.93
C ASN A 455 7.15 32.15 32.92
N GLU A 456 7.09 31.35 31.87
CA GLU A 456 7.85 30.11 31.72
C GLU A 456 8.89 30.23 30.60
N THR A 457 10.06 29.61 30.81
CA THR A 457 11.08 29.46 29.78
C THR A 457 11.05 28.04 29.22
N LEU A 458 10.92 27.91 27.90
CA LEU A 458 10.92 26.63 27.18
C LEU A 458 12.34 26.25 26.75
N ILE A 459 12.81 25.08 27.14
CA ILE A 459 14.10 24.51 26.74
C ILE A 459 13.87 23.27 25.88
N LEU A 460 14.31 23.35 24.63
CA LEU A 460 14.37 22.22 23.71
C LEU A 460 15.52 21.29 24.09
N ALA A 461 15.26 20.00 24.15
CA ALA A 461 16.24 18.95 24.44
C ALA A 461 16.45 18.03 23.22
N PRO A 462 17.18 18.48 22.18
CA PRO A 462 17.62 17.62 21.08
C PRO A 462 18.75 16.67 21.52
N TRP A 463 18.86 15.52 20.85
CA TRP A 463 19.91 14.52 21.14
C TRP A 463 21.32 15.11 21.01
N GLY A 464 21.59 15.69 19.83
CA GLY A 464 22.89 16.27 19.46
C GLY A 464 23.85 15.26 18.86
N SER A 465 24.94 15.73 18.27
CA SER A 465 26.02 14.87 17.76
C SER A 465 27.36 15.56 17.95
N SER A 466 28.35 14.85 18.48
CA SER A 466 29.74 15.36 18.53
C SER A 466 30.37 15.43 17.13
N THR A 467 30.02 14.49 16.26
CA THR A 467 30.47 14.45 14.86
C THR A 467 29.82 15.55 14.02
N TYR A 468 28.51 15.76 14.18
CA TYR A 468 27.72 16.72 13.39
C TYR A 468 27.32 17.97 14.19
N PHE A 469 28.20 18.43 15.10
CA PHE A 469 27.87 19.48 16.07
C PHE A 469 27.42 20.79 15.42
N GLU A 470 28.19 21.32 14.45
CA GLU A 470 27.90 22.63 13.83
C GLU A 470 26.52 22.66 13.15
N GLU A 471 26.18 21.59 12.45
CA GLU A 471 24.88 21.45 11.78
C GLU A 471 23.74 21.27 12.79
N SER A 472 23.94 20.41 13.78
CA SER A 472 22.97 20.20 14.87
C SER A 472 22.68 21.50 15.62
N GLU A 473 23.72 22.30 15.89
CA GLU A 473 23.59 23.58 16.58
C GLU A 473 22.85 24.62 15.72
N LEU A 474 23.14 24.67 14.42
CA LEU A 474 22.47 25.58 13.49
C LEU A 474 20.97 25.27 13.37
N LEU A 475 20.61 23.99 13.24
CA LEU A 475 19.22 23.54 13.19
C LEU A 475 18.47 23.86 14.49
N ALA A 476 19.09 23.57 15.64
CA ALA A 476 18.48 23.87 16.94
C ALA A 476 18.26 25.37 17.16
N LYS A 477 19.24 26.21 16.78
CA LYS A 477 19.10 27.69 16.81
C LYS A 477 17.96 28.17 15.91
N SER A 478 17.89 27.66 14.68
CA SER A 478 16.83 28.04 13.74
C SER A 478 15.44 27.69 14.27
N LEU A 479 15.31 26.49 14.87
CA LEU A 479 14.08 26.03 15.47
C LEU A 479 13.68 26.87 16.70
N VAL A 480 14.63 27.25 17.56
CA VAL A 480 14.38 28.19 18.67
C VAL A 480 13.83 29.51 18.14
N GLU A 481 14.47 30.13 17.15
CA GLU A 481 14.03 31.41 16.60
C GLU A 481 12.63 31.32 15.98
N ARG A 482 12.32 30.19 15.33
CA ARG A 482 11.00 29.92 14.77
C ARG A 482 9.94 29.79 15.86
N ILE A 483 10.21 29.05 16.93
CA ILE A 483 9.29 28.90 18.07
C ILE A 483 9.14 30.23 18.81
N LYS A 484 10.22 31.00 19.00
CA LYS A 484 10.15 32.35 19.58
C LYS A 484 9.20 33.26 18.82
N ALA A 485 9.20 33.19 17.49
CA ALA A 485 8.36 34.02 16.66
C ALA A 485 6.85 33.69 16.78
N SER A 486 6.48 32.48 17.24
CA SER A 486 5.08 32.02 17.32
C SER A 486 4.61 31.63 18.74
N SER A 487 5.48 31.69 19.75
CA SER A 487 5.16 31.26 21.10
C SER A 487 4.85 32.42 22.06
N GLU A 488 4.10 32.08 23.12
CA GLU A 488 3.80 32.97 24.25
C GLU A 488 4.76 32.75 25.43
N PHE A 489 5.75 31.85 25.26
CA PHE A 489 6.74 31.58 26.29
C PHE A 489 7.61 32.80 26.54
N LYS A 490 7.98 33.03 27.81
CA LYS A 490 8.82 34.16 28.21
C LYS A 490 10.15 34.19 27.45
N ASP A 491 10.78 33.03 27.33
CA ASP A 491 11.95 32.80 26.50
C ASP A 491 11.96 31.35 25.99
N VAL A 492 12.76 31.11 24.96
CA VAL A 492 12.95 29.78 24.37
C VAL A 492 14.46 29.55 24.19
N GLY A 493 14.94 28.38 24.58
CA GLY A 493 16.33 27.98 24.44
C GLY A 493 16.44 26.52 24.02
N PHE A 494 17.68 26.05 23.90
CA PHE A 494 17.97 24.64 23.67
C PHE A 494 19.26 24.22 24.39
N GLY A 495 19.40 22.93 24.63
CA GLY A 495 20.66 22.32 25.02
C GLY A 495 20.68 20.83 24.70
N PHE A 496 21.82 20.33 24.24
CA PHE A 496 21.96 18.93 23.82
C PHE A 496 21.96 17.97 25.01
N MET A 497 21.35 16.79 24.83
CA MET A 497 21.26 15.74 25.85
C MET A 497 22.54 14.89 25.94
N GLU A 498 23.09 14.48 24.79
CA GLU A 498 24.24 13.58 24.74
C GLU A 498 25.58 14.34 24.76
N TYR A 499 25.65 15.44 24.01
CA TYR A 499 26.88 16.22 23.84
C TYR A 499 27.30 16.90 25.16
N GLN A 500 28.51 16.60 25.63
CA GLN A 500 29.06 17.17 26.87
C GLN A 500 29.69 18.57 26.71
N GLY A 501 29.78 19.11 25.49
CA GLY A 501 30.22 20.49 25.27
C GLY A 501 29.08 21.50 25.40
N SER A 502 29.33 22.77 25.05
CA SER A 502 28.32 23.83 25.12
C SER A 502 27.71 24.08 23.74
N PRO A 503 26.37 24.27 23.61
CA PRO A 503 25.39 24.27 24.70
C PRO A 503 24.87 22.86 25.07
N ASN A 504 24.98 22.49 26.35
CA ASN A 504 24.33 21.28 26.89
C ASN A 504 23.06 21.63 27.67
N ILE A 505 22.18 20.64 27.85
CA ILE A 505 20.87 20.82 28.48
C ILE A 505 20.96 21.36 29.92
N ARG A 506 21.95 20.94 30.70
CA ARG A 506 22.15 21.41 32.08
C ARG A 506 22.46 22.90 32.10
N GLU A 507 23.41 23.36 31.30
CA GLU A 507 23.74 24.79 31.20
C GLU A 507 22.54 25.65 30.78
N ALA A 508 21.71 25.16 29.86
CA ALA A 508 20.52 25.86 29.41
C ALA A 508 19.49 26.02 30.54
N VAL A 509 19.22 24.95 31.29
CA VAL A 509 18.27 24.95 32.42
C VAL A 509 18.81 25.74 33.61
N GLU A 510 20.12 25.68 33.88
CA GLU A 510 20.77 26.47 34.94
C GLU A 510 20.65 27.98 34.70
N LYS A 511 20.80 28.43 33.44
CA LYS A 511 20.64 29.84 33.05
C LYS A 511 19.20 30.35 33.23
N ALA A 512 18.21 29.46 33.12
CA ALA A 512 16.80 29.77 33.29
C ALA A 512 16.29 29.62 34.74
N GLN A 513 17.17 29.22 35.68
CA GLN A 513 16.77 29.08 37.09
C GLN A 513 16.35 30.43 37.68
N GLY A 514 15.27 30.41 38.47
CA GLY A 514 14.57 31.62 38.93
C GLY A 514 13.25 31.87 38.19
N GLU A 515 13.00 31.09 37.13
CA GLU A 515 11.75 31.03 36.37
C GLU A 515 11.18 29.60 36.42
N ALA A 516 9.93 29.43 35.98
CA ALA A 516 9.41 28.10 35.72
C ALA A 516 9.98 27.60 34.38
N VAL A 517 10.63 26.43 34.39
CA VAL A 517 11.30 25.89 33.20
C VAL A 517 10.52 24.69 32.67
N ILE A 518 10.14 24.74 31.40
CA ILE A 518 9.57 23.61 30.67
C ILE A 518 10.64 23.02 29.77
N VAL A 519 10.89 21.72 29.88
CA VAL A 519 11.81 20.98 29.01
C VAL A 519 10.98 20.09 28.08
N VAL A 520 11.26 20.13 26.79
CA VAL A 520 10.60 19.26 25.80
C VAL A 520 11.65 18.55 24.97
N THR A 521 11.55 17.22 24.89
CA THR A 521 12.43 16.42 24.04
C THR A 521 12.13 16.62 22.55
N VAL A 522 13.18 16.68 21.73
CA VAL A 522 13.06 16.79 20.26
C VAL A 522 13.51 15.48 19.61
N ASN A 523 12.84 14.40 20.00
CA ASN A 523 13.09 13.03 19.53
C ASN A 523 11.83 12.45 18.88
N SER A 524 12.02 11.39 18.08
CA SER A 524 10.91 10.68 17.41
C SER A 524 9.90 10.10 18.40
N MET A 525 10.34 9.41 19.46
CA MET A 525 9.46 8.80 20.46
C MET A 525 9.94 9.05 21.89
N GLY A 526 8.99 9.23 22.81
CA GLY A 526 9.26 9.25 24.23
C GLY A 526 9.62 7.87 24.76
N THR A 527 10.73 7.79 25.50
CA THR A 527 11.20 6.53 26.10
C THR A 527 11.66 6.76 27.53
N LYS A 528 11.54 5.71 28.35
CA LYS A 528 12.07 5.71 29.71
C LYS A 528 13.56 6.03 29.75
N TYR A 529 14.31 5.57 28.76
CA TYR A 529 15.74 5.86 28.66
C TYR A 529 16.02 7.36 28.50
N VAL A 530 15.29 8.05 27.62
CA VAL A 530 15.42 9.51 27.43
C VAL A 530 15.00 10.27 28.69
N ASP A 531 13.90 9.85 29.33
CA ASP A 531 13.42 10.47 30.57
C ASP A 531 14.45 10.32 31.71
N ASP A 532 14.98 9.11 31.90
CA ASP A 532 15.99 8.83 32.93
C ASP A 532 17.29 9.60 32.66
N LEU A 533 17.70 9.72 31.38
CA LEU A 533 18.85 10.53 30.98
C LEU A 533 18.65 12.01 31.31
N ILE A 534 17.51 12.60 30.95
CA ILE A 534 17.21 14.01 31.28
C ILE A 534 17.18 14.21 32.79
N ALA A 535 16.57 13.27 33.53
CA ALA A 535 16.51 13.31 34.99
C ALA A 535 17.90 13.29 35.64
N GLU A 536 18.79 12.42 35.17
CA GLU A 536 20.20 12.37 35.60
C GLU A 536 20.91 13.68 35.27
N ARG A 537 20.79 14.17 34.04
CA ARG A 537 21.47 15.39 33.59
C ARG A 537 21.01 16.63 34.33
N LEU A 538 19.75 16.69 34.76
CA LEU A 538 19.15 17.84 35.43
C LEU A 538 18.97 17.63 36.95
N GLU A 539 19.64 16.63 37.54
CA GLU A 539 19.58 16.36 38.98
C GLU A 539 19.82 17.64 39.81
N GLY A 540 18.91 17.91 40.75
CA GLY A 540 18.97 19.06 41.64
C GLY A 540 18.41 20.37 41.08
N LEU A 541 17.93 20.41 39.84
CA LEU A 541 17.32 21.59 39.22
C LEU A 541 15.79 21.52 39.22
N ASN A 542 15.13 22.67 39.23
CA ASN A 542 13.67 22.75 39.13
C ASN A 542 13.24 22.90 37.67
N TYR A 543 12.43 21.97 37.17
CA TYR A 543 11.89 21.96 35.81
C TYR A 543 10.65 21.04 35.71
N THR A 544 9.85 21.23 34.68
CA THR A 544 8.80 20.30 34.24
C THR A 544 9.18 19.73 32.88
N HIS A 545 9.02 18.43 32.66
CA HIS A 545 9.43 17.76 31.43
C HIS A 545 8.25 17.13 30.71
N ASN A 546 8.15 17.36 29.39
CA ASN A 546 7.33 16.55 28.50
C ASN A 546 8.24 15.72 27.57
N GLY A 547 8.31 14.41 27.85
CA GLY A 547 9.14 13.47 27.12
C GLY A 547 8.43 12.75 25.96
N LYS A 548 7.21 13.14 25.57
CA LYS A 548 6.42 12.43 24.53
C LYS A 548 7.09 12.36 23.15
N GLY A 549 7.97 13.29 22.79
CA GLY A 549 8.51 13.37 21.42
C GLY A 549 7.41 13.52 20.35
N PHE A 550 7.70 13.08 19.12
CA PHE A 550 6.78 13.21 17.98
C PHE A 550 5.64 12.18 18.00
N TYR A 551 5.95 10.95 18.43
CA TYR A 551 5.04 9.80 18.39
C TYR A 551 4.27 9.55 19.71
N GLY A 552 4.56 10.31 20.76
CA GLY A 552 4.08 10.01 22.10
C GLY A 552 5.02 9.04 22.85
N TYR A 553 4.54 8.51 23.98
CA TYR A 553 5.28 7.50 24.73
C TYR A 553 4.97 6.10 24.19
N SER A 554 5.92 5.18 24.30
CA SER A 554 5.67 3.78 23.92
C SER A 554 4.50 3.15 24.69
N GLU A 555 4.22 3.57 25.93
CA GLU A 555 3.07 3.09 26.71
C GLU A 555 1.71 3.65 26.22
N ASN A 556 1.72 4.79 25.53
CA ASN A 556 0.53 5.49 25.06
C ASN A 556 0.87 6.28 23.80
N LEU A 557 0.72 5.63 22.64
CA LEU A 557 1.00 6.23 21.34
C LEU A 557 0.06 7.42 21.11
N ASP A 558 0.66 8.53 20.69
CA ASP A 558 -0.01 9.79 20.39
C ASP A 558 0.75 10.49 19.26
N PRO A 559 0.78 9.93 18.03
CA PRO A 559 1.50 10.52 16.91
C PRO A 559 0.93 11.89 16.56
N HIS A 560 1.77 12.92 16.66
CA HIS A 560 1.29 14.28 16.47
C HIS A 560 0.94 14.54 14.99
N PRO A 561 -0.25 15.08 14.67
CA PRO A 561 -0.74 15.19 13.30
C PRO A 561 0.12 16.07 12.38
N ASN A 562 0.89 17.00 12.96
CA ASN A 562 1.83 17.82 12.18
C ASN A 562 2.95 17.01 11.51
N ILE A 563 3.27 15.80 11.97
CA ILE A 563 4.20 14.93 11.25
C ILE A 563 3.57 14.47 9.92
N ALA A 564 2.30 14.04 9.93
CA ALA A 564 1.62 13.62 8.70
C ALA A 564 1.52 14.78 7.70
N ARG A 565 1.19 15.98 8.19
CA ARG A 565 1.18 17.22 7.39
C ARG A 565 2.55 17.60 6.85
N TRP A 566 3.62 17.31 7.60
CA TRP A 566 4.99 17.55 7.14
C TRP A 566 5.37 16.57 6.03
N ILE A 567 4.99 15.30 6.14
CA ILE A 567 5.18 14.31 5.07
C ILE A 567 4.42 14.75 3.81
N GLU A 568 3.14 15.11 3.94
CA GLU A 568 2.32 15.64 2.84
C GLU A 568 3.00 16.86 2.17
N TYR A 569 3.50 17.80 2.97
CA TYR A 569 4.23 18.97 2.48
C TYR A 569 5.46 18.57 1.65
N LYS A 570 6.31 17.66 2.16
CA LYS A 570 7.51 17.18 1.47
C LYS A 570 7.18 16.46 0.16
N VAL A 571 6.11 15.68 0.14
CA VAL A 571 5.62 15.03 -1.08
C VAL A 571 5.13 16.08 -2.09
N ALA A 572 4.40 17.09 -1.64
CA ALA A 572 3.88 18.14 -2.51
C ALA A 572 4.97 19.06 -3.10
N GLU A 573 6.14 19.18 -2.48
CA GLU A 573 7.30 19.86 -3.07
C GLU A 573 7.80 19.13 -4.31
N GLU A 574 7.88 17.80 -4.26
CA GLU A 574 8.37 16.99 -5.38
C GLU A 574 7.36 16.81 -6.49
N VAL A 575 6.07 16.69 -6.17
CA VAL A 575 5.04 16.57 -7.22
C VAL A 575 4.97 17.85 -8.06
N ARG A 576 5.37 19.01 -7.51
CA ARG A 576 5.40 20.31 -8.21
C ARG A 576 6.71 20.61 -8.94
N ALA A 577 7.81 19.96 -8.57
CA ALA A 577 9.12 20.07 -9.20
C ALA A 577 9.18 19.21 -10.48
#